data_AF-A0A3L6MRV9-F1
#
_entry.id   AF-A0A3L6MRV9-F1
#
_cell.length_a   1.000
_cell.length_b   1.000
_cell.length_c   1.000
_cell.angle_alpha   90.00
_cell.angle_beta   90.00
_cell.angle_gamma   90.00
#
_symmetry.space_group_name_H-M   'P 1'
#
loop_
_entity.id
_entity.type
_entity.pdbx_description
1 polymer ?
#
loop_
_entity_poly.entity_id
_entity_poly.type
_entity_poly.pdbx_seq_one_letter_code
_entity_poly.pdbx_strand_id
1 'polypeptide(L)'
;MFRRLWGILINYMALFHFAFVYLTLVAVVLTSFRSFVTTHTVRDTLTALLTHAFWPPLTFLFICSSLWTSISYAIDPPAMPDREDLLNRDPKTQVAHPTTQSKKIAFGGQAAWFELEYTTTTIYTCLVFVCSFIF
;
A
#
# COMPACT_ATOMS: atom_id res chain seq x y z
N MET A 1 26.32 0.25 1.92
CA MET A 1 25.12 1.11 1.99
C MET A 1 24.88 1.89 0.70
N PHE A 2 25.80 2.74 0.23
CA PHE A 2 25.61 3.55 -0.99
C PHE A 2 25.25 2.76 -2.27
N ARG A 3 25.99 1.67 -2.57
CA ARG A 3 25.67 0.79 -3.72
C ARG A 3 24.27 0.18 -3.65
N ARG A 4 23.81 -0.17 -2.43
CA ARG A 4 22.48 -0.72 -2.19
C ARG A 4 21.40 0.35 -2.42
N LEU A 5 21.61 1.55 -1.86
CA LEU A 5 20.69 2.67 -2.05
C LEU A 5 20.59 3.07 -3.52
N TRP A 6 21.71 3.11 -4.24
CA TRP A 6 21.74 3.35 -5.69
C TRP A 6 20.94 2.30 -6.46
N GLY A 7 21.10 1.02 -6.12
CA GLY A 7 20.29 -0.05 -6.70
C GLY A 7 18.80 0.15 -6.46
N ILE A 8 18.39 0.52 -5.25
CA ILE A 8 16.98 0.76 -4.92
C ILE A 8 16.41 1.99 -5.64
N LEU A 9 17.11 3.11 -5.58
CA LEU A 9 16.65 4.38 -6.15
C LEU A 9 16.64 4.37 -7.67
N ILE A 10 17.68 3.81 -8.29
CA ILE A 10 17.90 3.86 -9.74
C ILE A 10 17.51 2.52 -10.39
N ASN A 11 18.12 1.39 -10.03
CA ASN A 11 17.85 0.14 -10.76
C ASN A 11 16.43 -0.40 -10.53
N TYR A 12 15.88 -0.19 -9.32
CA TYR A 12 14.50 -0.57 -8.98
C TYR A 12 13.50 0.60 -9.05
N MET A 13 13.90 1.73 -9.67
CA MET A 13 13.02 2.86 -9.98
C MET A 13 12.28 3.47 -8.77
N ALA A 14 12.80 3.33 -7.55
CA ALA A 14 12.11 3.91 -6.39
C ALA A 14 12.00 5.45 -6.52
N LEU A 15 12.98 6.12 -7.15
CA LEU A 15 12.92 7.57 -7.38
C LEU A 15 11.74 7.98 -8.27
N PHE A 16 11.41 7.18 -9.28
CA PHE A 16 10.21 7.38 -10.10
C PHE A 16 8.95 7.24 -9.25
N HIS A 17 8.86 6.20 -8.41
CA HIS A 17 7.72 6.01 -7.52
C HIS A 17 7.57 7.17 -6.52
N PHE A 18 8.67 7.66 -5.95
CA PHE A 18 8.67 8.86 -5.09
C PHE A 18 8.09 10.09 -5.81
N ALA A 19 8.58 10.37 -7.03
CA ALA A 19 8.09 11.49 -7.82
C ALA A 19 6.60 11.32 -8.17
N PHE A 20 6.19 10.11 -8.55
CA PHE A 20 4.80 9.78 -8.86
C PHE A 20 3.86 9.98 -7.65
N VAL A 21 4.23 9.47 -6.48
CA VAL A 21 3.46 9.66 -5.23
C VAL A 21 3.40 11.13 -4.86
N TYR A 22 4.50 11.86 -4.95
CA TYR A 22 4.55 13.28 -4.64
C TYR A 22 3.61 14.10 -5.57
N LEU A 23 3.72 13.90 -6.88
CA LEU A 23 2.86 14.57 -7.85
C LEU A 23 1.38 14.22 -7.65
N THR A 24 1.08 12.97 -7.31
CA THR A 24 -0.29 12.54 -7.04
C THR A 24 -0.84 13.20 -5.78
N LEU A 25 -0.04 13.30 -4.70
CA LEU A 25 -0.44 14.01 -3.49
C LEU A 25 -0.69 15.50 -3.76
N VAL A 26 0.18 16.15 -4.53
CA VAL A 26 -0.02 17.55 -4.94
C VAL A 26 -1.33 17.69 -5.73
N ALA A 27 -1.60 16.80 -6.68
CA ALA A 27 -2.84 16.83 -7.45
C ALA A 27 -4.08 16.64 -6.58
N VAL A 28 -4.07 15.69 -5.65
CA VAL A 28 -5.17 15.43 -4.71
C VAL A 28 -5.41 16.64 -3.80
N VAL A 29 -4.35 17.24 -3.25
CA VAL A 29 -4.47 18.42 -2.38
C VAL A 29 -5.04 19.62 -3.15
N LEU A 30 -4.52 19.91 -4.36
CA LEU A 30 -4.98 21.04 -5.16
C LEU A 30 -6.43 20.86 -5.65
N THR A 31 -6.80 19.65 -6.10
CA THR A 31 -8.17 19.35 -6.54
C THR A 31 -9.14 19.38 -5.36
N SER A 32 -8.73 18.87 -4.19
CA SER A 32 -9.55 18.96 -2.97
C SER A 32 -9.75 20.41 -2.55
N PHE A 33 -8.67 21.20 -2.48
CA PHE A 33 -8.74 22.63 -2.16
C PHE A 33 -9.65 23.38 -3.13
N ARG A 34 -9.49 23.15 -4.44
CA ARG A 34 -10.34 23.76 -5.46
C ARG A 34 -11.80 23.38 -5.26
N SER A 35 -12.09 22.10 -4.97
CA SER A 35 -13.44 21.63 -4.70
C SER A 35 -14.07 22.43 -3.55
N PHE A 36 -13.37 22.61 -2.43
CA PHE A 36 -13.86 23.42 -1.29
C PHE A 36 -14.06 24.90 -1.60
N VAL A 37 -13.24 25.51 -2.47
CA VAL A 37 -13.33 26.95 -2.77
C VAL A 37 -14.36 27.26 -3.85
N THR A 38 -14.61 26.33 -4.78
CA THR A 38 -15.52 26.56 -5.92
C THR A 38 -16.96 26.11 -5.70
N THR A 39 -17.23 25.26 -4.70
CA THR A 39 -18.58 24.78 -4.41
C THR A 39 -19.17 25.51 -3.21
N HIS A 40 -20.49 25.74 -3.23
CA HIS A 40 -21.19 26.53 -2.20
C HIS A 40 -22.12 25.71 -1.32
N THR A 41 -22.35 24.43 -1.66
CA THR A 41 -23.17 23.51 -0.86
C THR A 41 -22.36 22.28 -0.48
N VAL A 42 -22.70 21.67 0.66
CA VAL A 42 -22.05 20.45 1.16
C VAL A 42 -22.17 19.31 0.15
N ARG A 43 -23.34 19.17 -0.48
CA ARG A 43 -23.59 18.14 -1.50
C ARG A 43 -22.64 18.32 -2.69
N ASP A 44 -22.52 19.55 -3.19
CA ASP A 44 -21.66 19.84 -4.34
C ASP A 44 -20.19 19.63 -4.01
N THR A 45 -19.75 20.03 -2.80
CA THR A 45 -18.39 19.78 -2.33
C THR A 45 -18.08 18.29 -2.28
N LEU A 46 -18.97 17.48 -1.67
CA LEU A 46 -18.77 16.03 -1.56
C LEU A 46 -18.78 15.36 -2.92
N THR A 47 -19.67 15.79 -3.83
CA THR A 47 -19.72 15.26 -5.20
C THR A 47 -18.45 15.62 -5.97
N ALA A 48 -17.97 16.86 -5.87
CA ALA A 48 -16.74 17.31 -6.51
C ALA A 48 -15.50 16.57 -5.98
N LEU A 49 -15.40 16.37 -4.67
CA LEU A 49 -14.32 15.58 -4.05
C LEU A 49 -14.36 14.13 -4.54
N LEU A 50 -15.55 13.53 -4.56
CA LEU A 50 -15.77 12.17 -5.06
C LEU A 50 -15.30 12.03 -6.50
N THR A 51 -15.73 12.90 -7.42
CA THR A 51 -15.46 12.75 -8.86
C THR A 51 -14.05 13.17 -9.27
N HIS A 52 -13.41 14.10 -8.54
CA HIS A 52 -12.13 14.68 -8.96
C HIS A 52 -10.91 14.23 -8.15
N ALA A 53 -11.06 13.92 -6.87
CA ALA A 53 -9.94 13.60 -5.99
C ALA A 53 -9.98 12.17 -5.47
N PHE A 54 -11.16 11.65 -5.16
CA PHE A 54 -11.33 10.35 -4.50
C PHE A 54 -11.71 9.21 -5.44
N TRP A 55 -11.85 9.49 -6.75
CA TRP A 55 -12.06 8.51 -7.81
C TRP A 55 -10.80 8.37 -8.69
N PRO A 56 -10.33 7.15 -9.02
CA PRO A 56 -10.82 5.85 -8.56
C PRO A 56 -10.63 5.68 -7.03
N PRO A 57 -11.46 4.87 -6.35
CA PRO A 57 -11.66 4.88 -4.90
C PRO A 57 -10.35 4.98 -4.09
N LEU A 58 -10.05 6.20 -3.63
CA LEU A 58 -8.95 6.53 -2.71
C LEU A 58 -7.59 5.92 -3.10
N THR A 59 -7.32 5.73 -4.40
CA THR A 59 -6.10 5.04 -4.88
C THR A 59 -4.80 5.71 -4.43
N PHE A 60 -4.83 7.03 -4.21
CA PHE A 60 -3.71 7.79 -3.70
C PHE A 60 -3.24 7.33 -2.30
N LEU A 61 -4.14 6.77 -1.47
CA LEU A 61 -3.77 6.24 -0.16
C LEU A 61 -2.88 5.00 -0.31
N PHE A 62 -3.25 4.08 -1.20
CA PHE A 62 -2.49 2.85 -1.45
C PHE A 62 -1.09 3.13 -1.98
N ILE A 63 -0.95 4.10 -2.90
CA ILE A 63 0.37 4.43 -3.44
C ILE A 63 1.26 5.07 -2.35
N CYS A 64 0.69 5.86 -1.43
CA CYS A 64 1.42 6.40 -0.28
C CYS A 64 1.88 5.30 0.67
N SER A 65 1.01 4.34 0.99
CA SER A 65 1.36 3.24 1.89
C SER A 65 2.33 2.25 1.26
N SER A 66 2.22 2.02 -0.05
CA SER A 66 3.19 1.20 -0.80
C SER A 66 4.59 1.82 -0.81
N LEU A 67 4.71 3.15 -0.88
CA LEU A 67 5.99 3.87 -0.88
C LEU A 67 6.82 3.54 0.37
N TRP A 68 6.15 3.44 1.52
CA TRP A 68 6.82 3.16 2.79
C TRP A 68 7.49 1.79 2.80
N THR A 69 6.97 0.82 2.03
CA THR A 69 7.57 -0.52 1.92
C THR A 69 9.02 -0.43 1.43
N SER A 70 9.26 0.24 0.30
CA SER A 70 10.62 0.37 -0.25
C SER A 70 11.57 1.12 0.70
N ILE A 71 11.04 2.10 1.45
CA ILE A 71 11.80 2.86 2.46
C ILE A 71 12.19 1.94 3.62
N SER A 72 11.24 1.19 4.17
CA SER A 72 11.48 0.24 5.25
C SER A 72 12.53 -0.79 4.85
N TYR A 73 12.43 -1.38 3.66
CA TYR A 73 13.42 -2.32 3.12
C TYR A 73 14.83 -1.69 2.96
N ALA A 74 14.92 -0.40 2.63
CA ALA A 74 16.20 0.27 2.46
C ALA A 74 16.92 0.52 3.80
N ILE A 75 16.15 0.86 4.84
CA ILE A 75 16.61 1.17 6.19
C ILE A 75 16.90 -0.12 6.96
N ASP A 76 15.91 -1.00 7.06
CA ASP A 76 15.93 -2.23 7.83
C ASP A 76 15.48 -3.40 6.93
N PRO A 77 16.41 -3.96 6.13
CA PRO A 77 16.08 -5.09 5.28
C PRO A 77 15.70 -6.29 6.17
N PRO A 78 14.69 -7.09 5.77
CA PRO A 78 14.28 -8.23 6.57
C PRO A 78 15.44 -9.21 6.75
N ALA A 79 15.68 -9.59 8.01
CA ALA A 79 16.61 -10.66 8.33
C ALA A 79 15.94 -11.99 7.98
N MET A 80 16.40 -12.63 6.90
CA MET A 80 15.91 -13.94 6.53
C MET A 80 16.81 -15.00 7.14
N PRO A 81 16.26 -15.96 7.92
CA PRO A 81 17.05 -17.06 8.48
C PRO A 81 17.61 -17.94 7.36
N ASP A 82 18.67 -18.68 7.68
CA ASP A 82 19.26 -19.59 6.71
C ASP A 82 18.25 -20.67 6.31
N ARG A 83 18.30 -21.10 5.05
CA ARG A 83 17.34 -22.06 4.51
C ARG A 83 17.28 -23.35 5.32
N GLU A 84 18.41 -23.82 5.82
CA GLU A 84 18.47 -25.07 6.58
C GLU A 84 17.77 -24.96 7.94
N ASP A 85 17.70 -23.76 8.53
CA ASP A 85 16.96 -23.52 9.79
C ASP A 85 15.45 -23.66 9.60
N LEU A 86 14.97 -23.54 8.36
CA LEU A 86 13.56 -23.68 8.00
C LEU A 86 13.15 -25.14 7.76
N LEU A 87 14.10 -26.09 7.79
CA LEU A 87 13.90 -27.47 7.35
C LEU A 87 14.19 -28.47 8.46
N ASN A 88 13.28 -29.44 8.63
CA ASN A 88 13.50 -30.65 9.41
C ASN A 88 13.81 -31.80 8.45
N ARG A 89 14.95 -32.47 8.63
CA ARG A 89 15.33 -33.64 7.85
C ARG A 89 14.84 -34.92 8.53
N ASP A 90 14.18 -35.79 7.76
CA ASP A 90 13.80 -37.11 8.25
C ASP A 90 15.06 -37.95 8.52
N PRO A 91 15.26 -38.51 9.73
CA PRO A 91 16.44 -39.29 10.06
C PRO A 91 16.64 -40.53 9.18
N LYS A 92 15.57 -41.12 8.64
CA LYS A 92 15.65 -42.36 7.83
C LYS A 92 15.88 -42.08 6.35
N THR A 93 15.21 -41.08 5.80
CA THR A 93 15.22 -40.80 4.36
C THR A 93 16.09 -39.60 3.99
N GLN A 94 16.50 -38.80 4.98
CA GLN A 94 17.21 -37.52 4.83
C GLN A 94 16.45 -36.48 3.99
N VAL A 95 15.17 -36.71 3.70
CA VAL A 95 14.31 -35.78 2.97
C VAL A 95 14.02 -34.56 3.85
N ALA A 96 14.21 -33.37 3.29
CA ALA A 96 13.98 -32.11 3.97
C ALA A 96 12.50 -31.69 3.87
N HIS A 97 11.87 -31.53 5.02
CA HIS A 97 10.51 -31.03 5.14
C HIS A 97 10.49 -29.66 5.83
N PRO A 98 9.65 -28.70 5.39
CA PRO A 98 9.50 -27.44 6.10
C PRO A 98 9.05 -27.65 7.54
N THR A 99 9.62 -26.88 8.46
CA THR A 99 9.19 -26.84 9.86
C THR A 99 7.71 -26.43 9.98
N THR A 100 7.04 -26.85 11.04
CA THR A 100 5.62 -26.50 11.26
C THR A 100 5.42 -24.98 11.37
N GLN A 101 6.42 -24.24 11.84
CA GLN A 101 6.36 -22.78 11.92
C GLN A 101 6.47 -22.12 10.54
N SER A 102 7.41 -22.55 9.70
CA SER A 102 7.60 -21.99 8.35
C SER A 102 6.40 -22.21 7.41
N LYS A 103 5.54 -23.19 7.72
CA LYS A 103 4.28 -23.43 7.00
C LYS A 103 3.17 -22.43 7.34
N LYS A 104 3.27 -21.67 8.43
CA LYS A 104 2.24 -20.71 8.84
C LYS A 104 2.44 -19.39 8.11
N ILE A 105 1.34 -18.79 7.64
CA ILE A 105 1.37 -17.43 7.09
C ILE A 105 1.70 -16.48 8.24
N ALA A 106 2.80 -15.75 8.11
CA ALA A 106 3.16 -14.72 9.06
C ALA A 106 2.25 -13.51 8.86
N PHE A 107 1.46 -13.17 9.88
CA PHE A 107 0.66 -11.94 9.90
C PHE A 107 1.40 -10.89 10.72
N GLY A 108 1.89 -9.85 10.04
CA GLY A 108 2.61 -8.74 10.65
C GLY A 108 1.75 -7.47 10.75
N GLY A 109 2.24 -6.46 11.47
CA GLY A 109 1.55 -5.16 11.60
C GLY A 109 1.32 -4.46 10.26
N GLN A 110 2.26 -4.58 9.32
CA GLN A 110 2.11 -4.04 7.97
C GLN A 110 0.97 -4.72 7.19
N ALA A 111 0.81 -6.04 7.34
CA ALA A 111 -0.31 -6.76 6.72
C ALA A 111 -1.64 -6.30 7.32
N ALA A 112 -1.72 -6.14 8.64
CA ALA A 112 -2.89 -5.58 9.31
C ALA A 112 -3.26 -4.18 8.81
N TRP A 113 -2.26 -3.33 8.58
CA TRP A 113 -2.46 -1.98 8.03
C TRP A 113 -3.04 -2.02 6.61
N PHE A 114 -2.48 -2.86 5.72
CA PHE A 114 -3.00 -3.00 4.36
C PHE A 114 -4.41 -3.58 4.34
N GLU A 115 -4.73 -4.53 5.21
CA GLU A 115 -6.09 -5.07 5.35
C GLU A 115 -7.07 -3.99 5.83
N LEU A 116 -6.66 -3.11 6.74
CA LEU A 116 -7.49 -1.98 7.20
C LEU A 116 -7.76 -0.99 6.06
N GLU A 117 -6.74 -0.62 5.29
CA GLU A 117 -6.88 0.28 4.13
C GLU A 117 -7.82 -0.32 3.07
N TYR A 118 -7.64 -1.60 2.77
CA TYR A 118 -8.45 -2.32 1.80
C TYR A 118 -9.90 -2.44 2.26
N THR A 119 -10.13 -2.80 3.53
CA THR A 119 -11.46 -2.87 4.14
C THR A 119 -12.16 -1.51 4.11
N THR A 120 -11.45 -0.45 4.51
CA THR A 120 -12.01 0.91 4.55
C THR A 120 -12.38 1.40 3.15
N THR A 121 -11.50 1.17 2.16
CA THR A 121 -11.77 1.55 0.77
C THR A 121 -12.90 0.73 0.16
N THR A 122 -13.03 -0.54 0.55
CA THR A 122 -14.15 -1.39 0.13
C THR A 122 -15.46 -0.83 0.65
N ILE A 123 -15.54 -0.50 1.95
CA ILE A 123 -16.72 0.11 2.55
C ILE A 123 -17.07 1.43 1.85
N TYR A 124 -16.07 2.28 1.61
CA TYR A 124 -16.24 3.54 0.87
C TYR A 124 -16.81 3.31 -0.54
N THR A 125 -16.26 2.34 -1.27
CA THR A 125 -16.69 2.00 -2.63
C THR A 125 -18.12 1.47 -2.63
N CYS A 126 -18.46 0.59 -1.69
CA CYS A 126 -19.83 0.10 -1.53
C CYS A 126 -20.81 1.23 -1.21
N LEU A 127 -20.43 2.16 -0.33
CA LEU A 127 -21.26 3.32 0.01
C LEU A 127 -21.49 4.19 -1.23
N VAL A 128 -20.43 4.55 -1.97
CA VAL A 128 -20.53 5.32 -3.21
C VAL A 128 -21.43 4.63 -4.21
N PHE A 129 -21.23 3.32 -4.43
CA PHE A 129 -22.05 2.52 -5.33
C PHE A 129 -23.52 2.58 -4.96
N VAL A 130 -23.88 2.31 -3.70
CA VAL A 130 -25.28 2.37 -3.23
C VAL A 130 -25.85 3.78 -3.38
N CYS A 131 -25.09 4.81 -3.00
CA CYS A 131 -25.53 6.20 -3.15
C CYS A 131 -25.80 6.58 -4.61
N SER A 132 -25.03 6.07 -5.58
CA SER A 132 -25.24 6.33 -7.01
C SER A 132 -26.53 5.77 -7.59
N PHE A 133 -27.20 4.81 -6.92
CA PHE A 133 -28.52 4.31 -7.35
C PHE A 133 -29.69 5.01 -6.66
N ILE A 134 -29.45 5.64 -5.52
CA ILE A 134 -30.50 6.25 -4.69
C ILE A 134 -30.63 7.75 -4.97
N PHE A 135 -29.52 8.43 -5.26
CA PHE A 135 -29.43 9.90 -5.39
C PHE A 135 -28.94 10.33 -6.77
#